data_AF-A0A3L9YDI8-F1
#
_entry.id   AF-A0A3L9YDI8-F1
#
_cell.length_a   1.000
_cell.length_b   1.000
_cell.length_c   1.000
_cell.angle_alpha   90.00
_cell.angle_beta   90.00
_cell.angle_gamma   90.00
#
_symmetry.space_group_name_H-M   'P 1'
#
loop_
_entity.id
_entity.type
_entity.pdbx_description
1 polymer ?
#
loop_
_entity_poly.entity_id
_entity_poly.type
_entity_poly.pdbx_seq_one_letter_code
_entity_poly.pdbx_strand_id
1 'polypeptide(L)'
;MKSPYVFKYLFNCFLLTIPILIWNILLTDQLPKTTKPEIVLQNISPFVIYGENIVRVIVFAMMVFMPIQISKTIQKQGLQLFIFGTILYFASWLVLIYYPDSLWSKSALGVLSPAYTPVLWLIGIGLIGDSFYFNWSYKRWVFISLSIIFLIFHNIHTYQIYF
;
A
#
# COMPACT_ATOMS: atom_id res chain seq x y z
N MET A 1 29.96 -14.92 -18.37
CA MET A 1 29.73 -15.02 -16.91
C MET A 1 28.71 -13.98 -16.49
N LYS A 2 27.43 -14.37 -16.30
CA LYS A 2 26.43 -13.49 -15.68
C LYS A 2 26.58 -13.64 -14.17
N SER A 3 26.95 -12.58 -13.46
CA SER A 3 27.11 -12.61 -12.01
C SER A 3 25.78 -13.02 -11.35
N PRO A 4 25.70 -14.19 -10.67
CA PRO A 4 24.46 -14.69 -10.06
C PRO A 4 23.99 -13.84 -8.88
N TYR A 5 24.79 -12.85 -8.46
CA TYR A 5 24.50 -12.01 -7.29
C TYR A 5 23.50 -10.89 -7.57
N VAL A 6 23.49 -10.30 -8.78
CA VAL A 6 22.61 -9.15 -9.09
C VAL A 6 21.13 -9.57 -9.11
N PHE A 7 20.84 -10.75 -9.67
CA PHE A 7 19.48 -11.30 -9.73
C PHE A 7 18.87 -11.51 -8.35
N LYS A 8 19.68 -11.80 -7.33
CA LYS A 8 19.21 -11.99 -5.96
C LYS A 8 18.57 -10.73 -5.38
N TYR A 9 19.09 -9.55 -5.70
CA TYR A 9 18.57 -8.27 -5.17
C TYR A 9 17.32 -7.78 -5.89
N LEU A 10 17.06 -8.28 -7.10
CA LEU A 10 15.84 -7.95 -7.85
C LEU A 10 14.60 -8.61 -7.24
N PHE A 11 14.73 -9.78 -6.60
CA PHE A 11 13.60 -10.53 -6.01
C PHE A 11 13.24 -10.09 -4.58
N ASN A 12 12.86 -8.84 -4.43
CA ASN A 12 12.47 -8.25 -3.16
C ASN A 12 10.95 -7.98 -3.07
N CYS A 13 10.46 -7.76 -1.86
CA CYS A 13 9.06 -7.56 -1.57
C CYS A 13 8.48 -6.31 -2.24
N PHE A 14 9.30 -5.35 -2.67
CA PHE A 14 8.84 -4.18 -3.41
C PHE A 14 8.27 -4.59 -4.78
N LEU A 15 8.70 -5.72 -5.37
CA LEU A 15 8.07 -6.23 -6.59
C LEU A 15 6.57 -6.50 -6.43
N LEU A 16 6.12 -6.84 -5.22
CA LEU A 16 4.71 -7.08 -4.93
C LEU A 16 3.87 -5.80 -5.00
N THR A 17 4.48 -4.61 -4.91
CA THR A 17 3.75 -3.34 -5.05
C THR A 17 3.64 -2.88 -6.51
N ILE A 18 4.44 -3.42 -7.43
CA ILE A 18 4.40 -3.07 -8.86
C ILE A 18 2.99 -3.17 -9.47
N PRO A 19 2.23 -4.28 -9.34
CA PRO A 19 0.88 -4.34 -9.89
C PRO A 19 -0.05 -3.28 -9.28
N ILE A 20 0.14 -2.95 -8.00
CA ILE A 20 -0.63 -1.90 -7.30
C ILE A 20 -0.26 -0.52 -7.87
N LEU A 21 1.03 -0.23 -8.06
CA LEU A 21 1.49 1.04 -8.64
C LEU A 21 1.00 1.22 -10.09
N ILE A 22 1.07 0.17 -10.90
CA ILE A 22 0.55 0.18 -12.28
C ILE A 22 -0.95 0.47 -12.25
N TRP A 23 -1.71 -0.22 -11.41
CA TRP A 23 -3.14 0.02 -11.23
C TRP A 23 -3.45 1.48 -10.90
N ASN A 24 -2.71 2.03 -9.94
CA ASN A 24 -2.89 3.42 -9.50
C ASN A 24 -2.59 4.40 -10.62
N ILE A 25 -1.49 4.22 -11.35
CA ILE A 25 -1.12 5.11 -12.47
C ILE A 25 -2.18 5.06 -13.58
N LEU A 26 -2.68 3.87 -13.93
CA LEU A 26 -3.62 3.71 -15.04
C LEU A 26 -5.03 4.23 -14.73
N LEU A 27 -5.47 4.17 -13.47
CA LEU A 27 -6.87 4.44 -13.10
C LEU A 27 -7.08 5.70 -12.26
N THR A 28 -6.02 6.39 -11.79
CA THR A 28 -6.17 7.56 -10.92
C THR A 28 -7.06 8.63 -11.57
N ASP A 29 -6.87 8.89 -12.87
CA ASP A 29 -7.63 9.91 -13.60
C ASP A 29 -9.10 9.53 -13.84
N GLN A 30 -9.47 8.28 -13.59
CA GLN A 30 -10.84 7.77 -13.73
C GLN A 30 -11.64 7.82 -12.44
N LEU A 31 -10.98 8.06 -11.30
CA LEU A 31 -11.68 8.21 -10.02
C LEU A 31 -12.62 9.43 -10.06
N PRO A 32 -13.78 9.39 -9.38
CA PRO A 32 -14.74 10.48 -9.40
C PRO A 32 -14.10 11.83 -9.04
N LYS A 33 -14.29 12.83 -9.92
CA LYS A 33 -13.86 14.23 -9.70
C LYS A 33 -14.65 14.96 -8.60
N THR A 34 -15.54 14.26 -7.89
CA THR A 34 -16.38 14.82 -6.82
C THR A 34 -15.54 15.37 -5.65
N THR A 35 -14.25 15.05 -5.64
CA THR A 35 -13.15 15.77 -4.99
C THR A 35 -12.59 16.87 -5.88
N LYS A 36 -13.13 18.09 -5.83
CA LYS A 36 -12.44 19.26 -6.40
C LYS A 36 -11.21 19.57 -5.52
N PRO A 37 -9.97 19.30 -5.97
CA PRO A 37 -8.77 19.47 -5.14
C PRO A 37 -8.42 20.95 -4.93
N GLU A 38 -8.95 21.83 -5.78
CA GLU A 38 -8.57 23.25 -5.85
C GLU A 38 -9.00 24.06 -4.61
N ILE A 39 -9.97 23.57 -3.83
CA ILE A 39 -10.39 24.21 -2.57
C ILE A 39 -9.75 23.50 -1.36
N VAL A 40 -9.38 22.22 -1.48
CA VAL A 40 -8.96 21.37 -0.34
C VAL A 40 -7.44 21.32 -0.14
N LEU A 41 -6.65 21.61 -1.18
CA LEU A 41 -5.19 21.68 -1.10
C LEU A 41 -4.65 22.72 -0.11
N GLN A 42 -5.47 23.65 0.39
CA GLN A 42 -5.00 24.75 1.23
C GLN A 42 -4.93 24.47 2.74
N ASN A 43 -5.51 23.38 3.27
CA ASN A 43 -5.64 23.20 4.73
C ASN A 43 -5.16 21.85 5.30
N ILE A 44 -4.44 21.05 4.52
CA ILE A 44 -3.86 19.80 5.04
C ILE A 44 -2.61 20.14 5.86
N SER A 45 -2.59 19.71 7.12
CA SER A 45 -1.47 19.98 8.02
C SER A 45 -0.16 19.43 7.44
N PRO A 46 0.94 20.21 7.42
CA PRO A 46 2.25 19.72 6.97
C PRO A 46 2.70 18.46 7.72
N PHE A 47 2.28 18.31 8.98
CA PHE A 47 2.56 17.11 9.77
C PHE A 47 2.01 15.84 9.13
N VAL A 48 0.80 15.90 8.55
CA VAL A 48 0.17 14.76 7.88
C VAL A 48 0.89 14.43 6.58
N ILE A 49 1.18 15.44 5.75
CA ILE A 49 1.85 15.27 4.45
C ILE A 49 3.27 14.73 4.63
N TYR A 50 4.07 15.34 5.51
CA TYR A 50 5.44 14.89 5.75
C TYR A 50 5.46 13.55 6.47
N GLY A 51 4.60 13.33 7.47
CA GLY A 51 4.47 12.07 8.18
C GLY A 51 4.14 10.92 7.24
N GLU A 52 3.16 11.10 6.35
CA GLU A 52 2.82 10.09 5.36
C GLU A 52 3.99 9.77 4.44
N ASN A 53 4.62 10.78 3.83
CA ASN A 53 5.66 10.57 2.83
C ASN A 53 6.94 9.97 3.44
N ILE A 54 7.35 10.43 4.63
CA ILE A 54 8.52 9.87 5.33
C ILE A 54 8.28 8.39 5.63
N VAL A 55 7.14 8.04 6.23
CA VAL A 55 6.86 6.65 6.60
C VAL A 55 6.64 5.79 5.34
N ARG A 56 6.04 6.33 4.28
CA ARG A 56 5.92 5.66 2.97
C ARG A 56 7.29 5.30 2.40
N VAL A 57 8.23 6.26 2.38
CA VAL A 57 9.60 6.03 1.91
C VAL A 57 10.28 4.95 2.74
N ILE A 58 10.13 4.99 4.07
CA ILE A 58 10.71 3.96 4.96
C ILE A 58 10.10 2.59 4.65
N VAL A 59 8.78 2.47 4.54
CA VAL A 59 8.09 1.22 4.22
C VAL A 59 8.55 0.65 2.88
N PHE A 60 8.62 1.47 1.83
CA PHE A 60 9.11 1.04 0.52
C PHE A 60 10.59 0.66 0.54
N ALA A 61 11.43 1.43 1.24
CA ALA A 61 12.84 1.09 1.42
C ALA A 61 13.01 -0.26 2.11
N MET A 62 12.23 -0.54 3.16
CA MET A 62 12.23 -1.85 3.81
C MET A 62 11.86 -2.96 2.83
N MET A 63 10.82 -2.79 2.02
CA MET A 63 10.41 -3.78 1.02
C MET A 63 11.50 -4.08 -0.02
N VAL A 64 12.27 -3.06 -0.43
CA VAL A 64 13.42 -3.23 -1.35
C VAL A 64 14.50 -4.12 -0.74
N PHE A 65 14.72 -4.01 0.57
CA PHE A 65 15.71 -4.81 1.27
C PHE A 65 15.19 -6.16 1.82
N MET A 66 13.89 -6.40 1.74
CA MET A 66 13.24 -7.64 2.17
C MET A 66 13.11 -8.64 1.01
N PRO A 67 13.87 -9.74 0.96
CA PRO A 67 13.68 -10.78 -0.04
C PRO A 67 12.29 -11.40 0.05
N ILE A 68 11.74 -11.78 -1.11
CA ILE A 68 10.54 -12.62 -1.18
C ILE A 68 10.91 -14.03 -0.73
N GLN A 69 10.16 -14.58 0.22
CA GLN A 69 10.32 -15.96 0.68
C GLN A 69 8.93 -16.61 0.83
N ILE A 70 8.76 -17.86 0.38
CA ILE A 70 7.48 -18.60 0.39
C ILE A 70 7.67 -20.04 0.93
N SER A 71 8.77 -20.28 1.66
CA SER A 71 9.11 -21.62 2.17
C SER A 71 8.31 -22.00 3.41
N LYS A 72 7.99 -21.03 4.28
CA LYS A 72 7.30 -21.25 5.56
C LYS A 72 5.78 -21.07 5.46
N THR A 73 5.03 -21.73 6.35
CA THR A 73 3.56 -21.61 6.42
C THR A 73 3.09 -20.16 6.55
N ILE A 74 3.73 -19.38 7.43
CA ILE A 74 3.41 -17.96 7.63
C ILE A 74 3.58 -17.12 6.36
N GLN A 75 4.55 -17.47 5.51
CA GLN A 75 4.81 -16.76 4.26
C GLN A 75 3.76 -17.10 3.19
N LYS A 76 3.32 -18.37 3.14
CA LYS A 76 2.21 -18.80 2.28
C LYS A 76 0.90 -18.11 2.67
N GLN A 77 0.63 -18.00 3.98
CA GLN A 77 -0.50 -17.22 4.50
C GLN A 77 -0.37 -15.73 4.15
N GLY A 78 0.85 -15.17 4.26
CA GLY A 78 1.16 -13.82 3.82
C GLY A 78 0.85 -13.59 2.34
N LEU A 79 1.21 -14.54 1.48
CA LEU A 79 0.89 -14.49 0.05
C LEU A 79 -0.62 -14.55 -0.22
N GLN A 80 -1.35 -15.42 0.47
CA GLN A 80 -2.81 -15.48 0.37
C GLN A 80 -3.46 -14.16 0.79
N LEU A 81 -3.01 -13.59 1.91
CA LEU A 81 -3.50 -12.30 2.40
C LEU A 81 -3.14 -11.15 1.45
N PHE A 82 -1.95 -11.18 0.85
CA PHE A 82 -1.53 -10.23 -0.17
C PHE A 82 -2.44 -10.28 -1.41
N ILE A 83 -2.69 -11.48 -1.95
CA ILE A 83 -3.56 -11.66 -3.12
C ILE A 83 -4.97 -11.19 -2.81
N PHE A 84 -5.54 -11.64 -1.69
CA PHE A 84 -6.88 -11.25 -1.27
C PHE A 84 -7.00 -9.72 -1.06
N GLY A 85 -6.03 -9.13 -0.36
CA GLY A 85 -5.96 -7.70 -0.12
C GLY A 85 -5.83 -6.89 -1.42
N THR A 86 -5.07 -7.40 -2.39
CA THR A 86 -4.91 -6.76 -3.71
C THR A 86 -6.22 -6.80 -4.50
N ILE A 87 -6.93 -7.93 -4.49
CA ILE A 87 -8.24 -8.05 -5.14
C ILE A 87 -9.25 -7.08 -4.52
N LEU A 88 -9.31 -7.01 -3.18
CA LEU A 88 -10.18 -6.06 -2.48
C LEU A 88 -9.83 -4.61 -2.79
N TYR A 89 -8.53 -4.29 -2.84
CA TYR A 89 -8.04 -2.98 -3.24
C TYR A 89 -8.51 -2.62 -4.65
N PHE A 90 -8.31 -3.50 -5.63
CA PHE A 90 -8.78 -3.25 -7.00
C PHE A 90 -10.28 -3.11 -7.10
N ALA A 91 -11.04 -4.00 -6.44
CA ALA A 91 -12.49 -3.92 -6.38
C ALA A 91 -12.97 -2.59 -5.79
N SER A 92 -12.29 -2.07 -4.76
CA SER A 92 -12.63 -0.78 -4.16
C SER A 92 -12.57 0.38 -5.15
N TRP A 93 -11.57 0.38 -6.05
CA TRP A 93 -11.47 1.36 -7.13
C TRP A 93 -12.57 1.18 -8.18
N LEU A 94 -12.80 -0.06 -8.62
CA LEU A 94 -13.77 -0.34 -9.68
C LEU A 94 -15.20 0.05 -9.27
N VAL A 95 -15.58 -0.12 -8.01
CA VAL A 95 -16.90 0.33 -7.52
C VAL A 95 -17.03 1.86 -7.59
N LEU A 96 -15.98 2.59 -7.23
CA LEU A 96 -15.97 4.06 -7.33
C LEU A 96 -16.03 4.55 -8.79
N ILE A 97 -15.35 3.86 -9.70
CA ILE A 97 -15.28 4.23 -11.12
C ILE A 97 -16.59 3.89 -11.85
N TYR A 98 -17.10 2.67 -11.70
CA TYR A 98 -18.26 2.20 -12.48
C TYR A 98 -19.61 2.49 -11.83
N TYR A 99 -19.64 2.65 -10.50
CA TYR A 99 -20.87 2.92 -9.75
C TYR A 99 -20.72 4.16 -8.84
N PRO A 100 -20.33 5.33 -9.39
CA PRO A 100 -20.09 6.54 -8.62
C PRO A 100 -21.33 7.03 -7.86
N ASP A 101 -22.53 6.73 -8.37
CA ASP A 101 -23.80 7.15 -7.78
C ASP A 101 -24.36 6.21 -6.71
N SER A 102 -23.70 5.08 -6.46
CA SER A 102 -24.14 4.09 -5.48
C SER A 102 -24.09 4.61 -4.04
N LEU A 103 -24.89 4.01 -3.15
CA LEU A 103 -24.83 4.31 -1.72
C LEU A 103 -23.42 4.10 -1.14
N TRP A 104 -22.68 3.12 -1.67
CA TRP A 104 -21.30 2.87 -1.28
C TRP A 104 -20.40 4.05 -1.65
N SER A 105 -20.40 4.43 -2.92
CA SER A 105 -19.54 5.50 -3.47
C SER A 105 -19.90 6.90 -2.97
N LYS A 106 -21.08 7.06 -2.35
CA LYS A 106 -21.51 8.29 -1.66
C LYS A 106 -21.26 8.28 -0.15
N SER A 107 -20.84 7.14 0.41
CA SER A 107 -20.53 7.01 1.84
C SER A 107 -19.04 7.25 2.12
N ALA A 108 -18.72 7.75 3.32
CA ALA A 108 -17.34 7.93 3.75
C ALA A 108 -16.53 6.62 3.70
N LEU A 109 -17.13 5.50 4.12
CA LEU A 109 -16.48 4.19 4.06
C LEU A 109 -16.16 3.79 2.62
N GLY A 110 -17.08 3.98 1.68
CA GLY A 110 -16.84 3.60 0.30
C GLY A 110 -15.81 4.49 -0.39
N VAL A 111 -15.89 5.81 -0.20
CA VAL A 111 -14.92 6.76 -0.77
C VAL A 111 -13.50 6.51 -0.24
N LEU A 112 -13.34 6.19 1.05
CA LEU A 112 -12.05 5.91 1.66
C LEU A 112 -11.56 4.48 1.44
N SER A 113 -12.34 3.61 0.79
CA SER A 113 -11.99 2.20 0.64
C SER A 113 -10.65 1.93 -0.07
N PRO A 114 -10.26 2.69 -1.12
CA PRO A 114 -8.89 2.64 -1.63
C PRO A 114 -7.80 2.96 -0.60
N ALA A 115 -8.06 3.80 0.40
CA ALA A 115 -7.04 4.25 1.35
C ALA A 115 -6.82 3.26 2.51
N TYR A 116 -7.86 2.57 2.99
CA TYR A 116 -7.70 1.61 4.10
C TYR A 116 -7.49 0.17 3.66
N THR A 117 -8.00 -0.26 2.50
CA THR A 117 -7.80 -1.64 2.01
C THR A 117 -6.34 -2.07 1.85
N PRO A 118 -5.36 -1.16 1.62
CA PRO A 118 -3.94 -1.51 1.64
C PRO A 118 -3.41 -2.18 2.90
N VAL A 119 -4.10 -2.04 4.04
CA VAL A 119 -3.76 -2.76 5.27
C VAL A 119 -3.57 -4.26 5.05
N LEU A 120 -4.42 -4.87 4.22
CA LEU A 120 -4.40 -6.30 4.00
C LEU A 120 -3.15 -6.71 3.22
N TRP A 121 -2.89 -6.06 2.09
CA TRP A 121 -1.75 -6.45 1.26
C TRP A 121 -0.41 -6.02 1.88
N LEU A 122 -0.36 -4.95 2.68
CA LEU A 122 0.82 -4.57 3.45
C LEU A 122 1.13 -5.58 4.55
N ILE A 123 0.13 -6.03 5.32
CA ILE A 123 0.34 -7.11 6.30
C ILE A 123 0.80 -8.38 5.58
N GLY A 124 0.19 -8.72 4.43
CA GLY A 124 0.62 -9.83 3.59
C GLY A 124 2.11 -9.78 3.24
N ILE A 125 2.59 -8.63 2.76
CA ILE A 125 4.02 -8.39 2.49
C ILE A 125 4.87 -8.57 3.76
N GLY A 126 4.43 -8.05 4.90
CA GLY A 126 5.12 -8.19 6.18
C GLY A 126 5.25 -9.63 6.67
N LEU A 127 4.34 -10.52 6.27
CA LEU A 127 4.39 -11.95 6.58
C LEU A 127 5.28 -12.74 5.61
N ILE A 128 5.34 -12.32 4.34
CA ILE A 128 6.20 -12.90 3.29
C ILE A 128 7.68 -12.66 3.63
N GLY A 129 8.03 -11.45 4.06
CA GLY A 129 9.39 -11.14 4.49
C GLY A 129 9.79 -11.87 5.78
N ASP A 130 11.05 -12.32 5.86
CA ASP A 130 11.61 -12.97 7.06
C ASP A 130 13.08 -12.61 7.33
N SER A 131 13.69 -11.80 6.49
CA SER A 131 15.07 -11.32 6.67
C SER A 131 15.27 -10.02 5.90
N PHE A 132 16.42 -9.38 6.08
CA PHE A 132 16.94 -8.40 5.13
C PHE A 132 18.04 -9.04 4.26
N TYR A 133 18.45 -8.39 3.17
CA TYR A 133 19.64 -8.81 2.41
C TYR A 133 20.96 -8.58 3.17
N PHE A 134 20.97 -7.72 4.18
CA PHE A 134 22.09 -7.44 5.06
C PHE A 134 21.88 -8.05 6.45
N ASN A 135 22.96 -8.20 7.23
CA ASN A 135 22.98 -8.89 8.53
C ASN A 135 22.34 -8.09 9.70
N TRP A 136 21.15 -7.51 9.49
CA TRP A 136 20.36 -6.92 10.57
C TRP A 136 19.25 -7.88 11.00
N SER A 137 19.05 -8.00 12.31
CA SER A 137 17.88 -8.65 12.94
C SER A 137 16.55 -8.14 12.38
N TYR A 138 15.96 -8.88 11.45
CA TYR A 138 14.63 -8.61 10.93
C TYR A 138 13.55 -9.00 11.96
N LYS A 139 12.54 -8.14 12.12
CA LYS A 139 11.37 -8.39 12.96
C LYS A 139 10.13 -7.97 12.17
N ARG A 140 9.26 -8.93 11.84
CA ARG A 140 8.01 -8.69 11.08
C ARG A 140 7.16 -7.55 11.66
N TRP A 141 7.07 -7.49 12.99
CA TRP A 141 6.27 -6.48 13.67
C TRP A 141 6.75 -5.05 13.37
N VAL A 142 8.05 -4.82 13.17
CA VAL A 142 8.58 -3.47 12.85
C VAL A 142 8.00 -2.99 11.52
N PHE A 143 8.04 -3.84 10.50
CA PHE A 143 7.47 -3.53 9.19
C PHE A 143 5.95 -3.33 9.26
N ILE A 144 5.25 -4.21 9.97
CA ILE A 144 3.78 -4.13 10.12
C ILE A 144 3.40 -2.84 10.87
N SER A 145 4.08 -2.49 11.96
CA SER A 145 3.84 -1.26 12.71
C SER A 145 4.08 -0.02 11.86
N LEU A 146 5.18 0.03 11.09
CA LEU A 146 5.44 1.14 10.17
C LEU A 146 4.39 1.23 9.07
N SER A 147 3.92 0.10 8.54
CA SER A 147 2.82 0.05 7.57
C SER A 147 1.52 0.59 8.16
N ILE A 148 1.19 0.25 9.41
CA ILE A 148 0.03 0.78 10.12
C ILE A 148 0.16 2.30 10.32
N ILE A 149 1.33 2.79 10.73
CA ILE A 149 1.58 4.23 10.90
C ILE A 149 1.41 4.96 9.56
N PHE A 150 1.98 4.42 8.47
CA PHE A 150 1.78 4.94 7.12
C PHE A 150 0.29 5.02 6.77
N LEU A 151 -0.48 3.96 7.05
CA LEU A 151 -1.90 3.92 6.75
C LEU A 151 -2.71 4.91 7.59
N ILE A 152 -2.35 5.14 8.85
CA ILE A 152 -3.00 6.17 9.67
C ILE A 152 -2.83 7.53 8.99
N PHE A 153 -1.61 7.90 8.61
CA PHE A 153 -1.36 9.16 7.89
C PHE A 153 -2.09 9.20 6.54
N HIS A 154 -2.00 8.13 5.74
CA HIS A 154 -2.62 8.05 4.42
C HIS A 154 -4.15 8.16 4.48
N ASN A 155 -4.79 7.54 5.47
CA ASN A 155 -6.23 7.60 5.65
C ASN A 155 -6.66 8.96 6.20
N ILE A 156 -5.90 9.59 7.10
CA ILE A 156 -6.17 10.97 7.54
C ILE A 156 -6.04 11.94 6.36
N HIS A 157 -4.96 11.82 5.58
CA HIS A 157 -4.76 12.66 4.40
C HIS A 157 -5.89 12.49 3.40
N THR A 158 -6.27 11.24 3.08
CA THR A 158 -7.39 10.97 2.18
C THR A 158 -8.69 11.53 2.76
N TYR A 159 -8.98 11.31 4.04
CA TYR A 159 -10.17 11.89 4.68
C TYR A 159 -10.23 13.40 4.52
N GLN A 160 -9.14 14.12 4.82
CA GLN A 160 -9.06 15.58 4.68
C GLN A 160 -9.20 16.08 3.25
N ILE A 161 -8.92 15.23 2.24
CA ILE A 161 -9.14 15.58 0.82
C ILE A 161 -10.63 15.51 0.46
N TYR A 162 -11.38 14.56 1.03
CA TYR A 162 -12.76 14.28 0.64
C TYR A 162 -13.83 14.88 1.58
N PHE A 163 -13.49 15.22 2.82
CA PHE A 163 -14.41 15.67 3.88
C PHE A 163 -13.82 16.83 4.69
#